data_AF-A0A9X9A1S0-F1
#
_entry.id   AF-A0A9X9A1S0-F1
#
_cell.length_a   1.000
_cell.length_b   1.000
_cell.length_c   1.000
_cell.angle_alpha   90.00
_cell.angle_beta   90.00
_cell.angle_gamma   90.00
#
_symmetry.space_group_name_H-M   'P 1'
#
loop_
_entity.id
_entity.type
_entity.pdbx_description
1 polymer ?
#
loop_
_entity_poly.entity_id
_entity_poly.type
_entity_poly.pdbx_seq_one_letter_code
_entity_poly.pdbx_strand_id
1 'polypeptide(L)' 'QTVEKLRLLSNKNQTLGQLALRYVLSHPAVSVVIPGAKTGTQAQENANASVRPILSDEELNYIHSI' A
#
# COMPACT_ATOMS: atom_id res chain seq x y z
N GLN A 1 -3.81 -17.26 3.91
CA GLN A 1 -2.47 -17.55 3.37
C GLN A 1 -2.04 -16.53 2.32
N THR A 2 -2.91 -16.11 1.39
CA THR A 2 -2.65 -15.09 0.35
C THR A 2 -2.06 -13.78 0.89
N VAL A 3 -2.64 -13.22 1.96
CA VAL A 3 -2.18 -11.96 2.56
C VAL A 3 -0.76 -12.05 3.12
N GLU A 4 -0.35 -13.23 3.62
CA GLU A 4 1.01 -13.40 4.18
C GLU A 4 2.08 -13.31 3.09
N LYS A 5 1.78 -13.72 1.85
CA LYS A 5 2.70 -13.56 0.72
C LYS A 5 2.99 -12.09 0.40
N LEU A 6 2.05 -11.18 0.66
CA LEU A 6 2.24 -9.74 0.47
C LEU A 6 3.20 -9.13 1.49
N ARG A 7 3.46 -9.80 2.62
CA ARG A 7 4.40 -9.28 3.63
C ARG A 7 5.82 -9.18 3.12
N LEU A 8 6.19 -9.93 2.08
CA LEU A 8 7.50 -9.82 1.42
C LEU A 8 7.74 -8.44 0.79
N LEU A 9 6.67 -7.73 0.41
CA LEU A 9 6.73 -6.35 -0.10
C LEU A 9 6.57 -5.30 1.01
N SER A 10 6.24 -5.71 2.23
CA SER A 10 6.16 -4.83 3.39
C SER A 10 7.46 -4.90 4.18
N ASN A 11 7.84 -3.83 4.85
CA ASN A 11 9.05 -3.79 5.68
C ASN A 11 8.82 -2.89 6.90
N LYS A 12 9.83 -2.74 7.76
CA LYS A 12 9.72 -1.89 8.97
C LYS A 12 9.32 -0.44 8.66
N ASN A 13 9.60 0.03 7.44
CA ASN A 13 9.27 1.37 6.98
C ASN A 13 7.99 1.41 6.14
N GLN A 14 7.33 0.28 5.87
CA GLN A 14 6.12 0.17 5.05
C GLN A 14 5.15 -0.82 5.67
N THR A 15 4.08 -0.30 6.27
CA THR A 15 3.03 -1.17 6.77
C THR A 15 2.27 -1.81 5.61
N LEU A 16 1.63 -2.95 5.88
CA LEU A 16 0.78 -3.61 4.88
C LEU A 16 -0.39 -2.73 4.44
N GLY A 17 -0.91 -1.89 5.35
CA GLY A 17 -1.92 -0.88 5.01
C GLY A 17 -1.37 0.15 4.02
N GLN A 18 -0.16 0.67 4.26
CA GLN A 18 0.49 1.59 3.33
C GLN A 18 0.78 0.97 1.97
N LEU A 19 1.19 -0.31 1.93
CA LEU A 19 1.32 -1.07 0.68
C LEU A 19 -0.02 -1.13 -0.08
N ALA A 20 -1.11 -1.45 0.61
CA ALA A 20 -2.43 -1.53 -0.01
C ALA A 20 -2.91 -0.18 -0.57
N LEU A 21 -2.74 0.91 0.18
CA LEU A 21 -3.07 2.25 -0.30
C LEU A 21 -2.23 2.64 -1.52
N ARG A 22 -0.94 2.29 -1.50
CA ARG A 22 -0.05 2.58 -2.62
C ARG A 22 -0.36 1.75 -3.86
N TYR A 23 -0.77 0.50 -3.69
CA TYR A 23 -1.25 -0.35 -4.79
C TYR A 23 -2.43 0.30 -5.53
N VAL A 24 -3.45 0.76 -4.80
CA VAL A 24 -4.62 1.43 -5.41
C VAL A 24 -4.19 2.71 -6.15
N LEU A 25 -3.30 3.51 -5.56
CA LEU A 25 -2.76 4.72 -6.20
C LEU A 25 -1.79 4.46 -7.37
N SER A 26 -1.32 3.23 -7.56
CA SER A 26 -0.39 2.90 -8.65
C SER A 26 -1.12 2.72 -9.98
N HIS A 27 -2.45 2.66 -9.99
CA HIS A 27 -3.23 2.60 -11.21
C HIS A 27 -3.44 4.01 -11.79
N PRO A 28 -3.14 4.26 -13.08
CA PRO A 28 -3.13 5.61 -13.66
C PRO A 28 -4.49 6.33 -13.66
N ALA A 29 -5.60 5.58 -13.60
CA ALA A 29 -6.94 6.15 -13.53
C ALA A 29 -7.38 6.56 -12.11
N VAL A 30 -6.58 6.28 -11.08
CA VAL A 30 -6.92 6.60 -9.69
C VAL A 30 -6.21 7.87 -9.25
N SER A 31 -6.98 8.90 -8.90
CA SER A 31 -6.45 10.18 -8.42
C SER A 31 -6.30 10.27 -6.89
N VAL A 32 -7.15 9.55 -6.14
CA VAL A 32 -7.22 9.65 -4.68
C VAL A 32 -7.71 8.34 -4.07
N VAL A 33 -7.25 8.05 -2.85
CA VAL A 33 -7.75 6.97 -2.00
C VAL A 33 -8.25 7.59 -0.69
N ILE A 34 -9.41 7.13 -0.21
CA ILE A 34 -10.07 7.66 0.99
C ILE A 34 -10.19 6.53 2.03
N PRO A 35 -9.13 6.25 2.80
CA PRO A 35 -9.15 5.17 3.78
C PRO A 35 -9.83 5.59 5.08
N GLY A 36 -10.53 4.64 5.71
CA GLY A 36 -11.01 4.79 7.08
C GLY A 36 -9.88 4.74 8.11
N ALA A 37 -10.06 5.41 9.24
CA ALA A 37 -9.19 5.33 10.40
C ALA A 37 -10.02 5.39 11.69
N LYS A 38 -9.75 4.49 12.63
CA LYS A 38 -10.36 4.48 13.98
C LYS A 38 -9.51 5.24 15.00
N THR A 39 -8.23 5.43 14.73
CA THR A 39 -7.29 6.12 15.63
C THR A 39 -6.46 7.16 14.88
N GLY A 40 -5.90 8.13 15.61
CA GLY A 40 -5.01 9.15 15.02
C GLY A 40 -3.76 8.52 14.38
N THR A 41 -3.20 7.47 14.98
CA THR A 41 -2.06 6.73 14.42
C THR A 41 -2.39 6.14 13.05
N GLN A 42 -3.58 5.54 12.88
CA GLN A 42 -4.01 5.01 11.59
C GLN A 42 -4.17 6.13 10.54
N ALA A 43 -4.74 7.27 10.93
CA ALA A 43 -4.85 8.42 10.03
C ALA A 43 -3.47 8.92 9.58
N GLN A 44 -2.50 9.00 10.49
CA GLN A 44 -1.13 9.39 10.18
C GLN A 44 -0.43 8.36 9.28
N GLU A 45 -0.59 7.06 9.56
CA GLU A 45 -0.04 5.98 8.72
C GLU A 45 -0.62 6.01 7.30
N ASN A 46 -1.93 6.23 7.18
CA ASN A 46 -2.63 6.38 5.90
C ASN A 46 -2.09 7.58 5.11
N ALA A 47 -1.95 8.74 5.75
CA ALA A 47 -1.41 9.94 5.12
C ALA A 47 0.05 9.71 4.68
N ASN A 48 0.86 9.07 5.52
CA ASN A 48 2.25 8.72 5.21
C ASN A 48 2.37 7.68 4.08
N ALA A 49 1.28 7.00 3.70
CA ALA A 49 1.30 6.15 2.52
C ALA A 49 1.58 6.96 1.25
N SER A 50 1.16 8.24 1.18
CA SER A 50 1.23 9.13 0.01
C SER A 50 2.61 9.74 -0.30
N VAL A 51 3.54 9.78 0.67
CA VAL A 51 4.91 10.28 0.48
C VAL A 51 5.88 9.24 -0.11
N ARG A 52 5.46 7.97 -0.14
CA ARG A 52 6.23 6.86 -0.71
C ARG A 52 6.33 6.93 -2.25
N PRO A 53 7.26 6.19 -2.87
CA PRO A 53 7.19 5.92 -4.30
C PRO A 53 5.93 5.12 -4.68
N ILE A 54 5.48 5.25 -5.93
CA ILE A 54 4.57 4.26 -6.54
C ILE A 54 5.23 2.89 -6.63
N LEU A 55 4.42 1.84 -6.66
CA LEU A 55 4.94 0.48 -6.80
C LEU A 55 5.61 0.34 -8.16
N SER A 56 6.76 -0.31 -8.17
CA SER A 56 7.46 -0.72 -9.39
C SER A 56 6.67 -1.81 -10.13
N ASP A 57 6.96 -1.97 -11.42
CA ASP A 57 6.36 -3.03 -12.24
C ASP A 57 6.67 -4.43 -11.67
N GLU A 58 7.86 -4.63 -11.07
CA GLU A 58 8.23 -5.88 -10.42
C GLU A 58 7.31 -6.19 -9.22
N GLU A 59 7.06 -5.20 -8.37
CA GLU A 59 6.16 -5.33 -7.21
C GLU A 59 4.72 -5.59 -7.67
N LEU A 60 4.24 -4.88 -8.70
CA LEU A 60 2.91 -5.07 -9.27
C LEU A 60 2.75 -6.48 -9.88
N ASN A 61 3.74 -6.93 -10.64
CA ASN A 61 3.74 -8.27 -11.22
C ASN A 61 3.75 -9.36 -10.15
N TYR A 62 4.52 -9.17 -9.07
CA TYR A 62 4.49 -10.07 -7.93
C TYR A 62 3.09 -10.13 -7.29
N ILE A 63 2.46 -8.97 -7.03
CA ILE A 63 1.09 -8.90 -6.48
C ILE A 63 0.09 -9.63 -7.38
N HIS A 64 0.18 -9.48 -8.70
CA HIS A 64 -0.72 -10.16 -9.66
C HIS A 64 -0.49 -11.67 -9.74
N SER A 65 0.68 -12.17 -9.33
CA SER A 65 1.02 -13.60 -9.34
C SER A 65 0.56 -14.37 -8.09
N ILE A 66 0.13 -13.66 -7.04
CA ILE A 66 -0.26 -14.21 -5.74
C ILE A 66 -1.66 -14.82 -5.76
#